data_AF-A0A2M9F002-F1
#
_entry.id   AF-A0A2M9F002-F1
#
_cell.length_a   1.000
_cell.length_b   1.000
_cell.length_c   1.000
_cell.angle_alpha   90.00
_cell.angle_beta   90.00
_cell.angle_gamma   90.00
#
_symmetry.space_group_name_H-M   'P 1'
#
loop_
_entity.id
_entity.type
_entity.pdbx_description
1 polymer ?
#
loop_
_entity_poly.entity_id
_entity_poly.type
_entity_poly.pdbx_seq_one_letter_code
_entity_poly.pdbx_strand_id
1 'polypeptide(L)'
;MRVAYSVLREIQNQNHQPKGSDYGITQREFENFIFFLENQGLLERVLRLQDLVSLGPARLTEKGHAFLIENESLEVNYPSEREKLLEWVQIEKELYSNDS
;
A
#
# COMPACT_ATOMS: atom_id res chain seq x y z
N MET A 1 -10.18 -0.46 0.49
CA MET A 1 -8.86 -1.10 0.69
C MET A 1 -7.80 -0.04 0.97
N ARG A 2 -7.72 0.39 2.22
CA ARG A 2 -6.80 1.43 2.71
C ARG A 2 -5.33 1.06 2.56
N VAL A 3 -4.97 -0.20 2.78
CA VAL A 3 -3.58 -0.69 2.64
C VAL A 3 -3.09 -0.53 1.20
N ALA A 4 -3.88 -0.97 0.21
CA ALA A 4 -3.53 -0.83 -1.21
C ALA A 4 -3.36 0.64 -1.61
N TYR A 5 -4.31 1.48 -1.21
CA TYR A 5 -4.25 2.92 -1.44
C TYR A 5 -2.97 3.54 -0.86
N SER A 6 -2.69 3.30 0.43
CA SER A 6 -1.50 3.83 1.09
C SER A 6 -0.21 3.40 0.39
N VAL A 7 -0.05 2.11 0.08
CA VAL A 7 1.16 1.61 -0.59
C VAL A 7 1.37 2.29 -1.94
N LEU A 8 0.33 2.37 -2.77
CA LEU A 8 0.40 3.00 -4.08
C LEU A 8 0.70 4.51 -3.96
N ARG A 9 0.06 5.19 -3.01
CA ARG A 9 0.24 6.62 -2.74
C ARG A 9 1.67 6.94 -2.30
N GLU A 10 2.26 6.13 -1.42
CA GLU A 10 3.65 6.32 -0.98
C GLU A 10 4.65 6.06 -2.11
N ILE A 11 4.41 5.04 -2.94
CA ILE A 11 5.24 4.76 -4.13
C ILE A 11 5.15 5.93 -5.14
N GLN A 12 3.95 6.47 -5.38
CA GLN A 12 3.76 7.62 -6.27
C GLN A 12 4.50 8.86 -5.75
N ASN A 13 4.37 9.16 -4.46
CA ASN A 13 4.91 10.38 -3.87
C ASN A 13 6.43 10.32 -3.64
N GLN A 14 7.03 9.13 -3.65
CA GLN A 14 8.48 8.90 -3.44
C GLN A 14 9.03 9.48 -2.12
N ASN A 15 8.17 9.90 -1.20
CA ASN A 15 8.56 10.52 0.07
C ASN A 15 9.16 9.48 1.02
N HIS A 16 8.61 8.27 1.03
CA HIS A 16 9.07 7.17 1.88
C HIS A 16 8.79 5.82 1.23
N GLN A 17 9.62 4.80 1.49
CA GLN A 17 9.36 3.42 1.05
C GLN A 17 8.47 2.65 2.06
N PRO A 18 7.23 2.29 1.69
CA PRO A 18 6.35 1.55 2.59
C PRO A 18 6.95 0.18 2.94
N LYS A 19 6.70 -0.28 4.18
CA LYS A 19 7.18 -1.58 4.69
C LYS A 19 6.07 -2.28 5.48
N GLY A 20 6.18 -3.59 5.65
CA GLY A 20 5.14 -4.39 6.31
C GLY A 20 4.76 -3.89 7.71
N SER A 21 5.73 -3.42 8.50
CA SER A 21 5.46 -2.90 9.85
C SER A 21 4.55 -1.67 9.87
N ASP A 22 4.49 -0.89 8.79
CA ASP A 22 3.58 0.27 8.68
C ASP A 22 2.10 -0.16 8.67
N TYR A 23 1.86 -1.42 8.31
CA TYR A 23 0.54 -2.02 8.16
C TYR A 23 0.30 -3.17 9.14
N GLY A 24 1.22 -3.39 10.09
CA GLY A 24 1.10 -4.42 11.13
C GLY A 24 1.23 -5.84 10.59
N ILE A 25 1.94 -6.03 9.48
CA ILE A 25 2.19 -7.33 8.85
C ILE A 25 3.69 -7.62 8.77
N THR A 26 4.04 -8.90 8.65
CA THR A 26 5.42 -9.32 8.46
C THR A 26 5.96 -8.84 7.10
N GLN A 27 7.28 -8.77 6.99
CA GLN A 27 7.93 -8.41 5.72
C GLN A 27 7.53 -9.37 4.58
N ARG A 28 7.43 -10.68 4.86
CA ARG A 28 7.01 -11.68 3.87
C ARG A 28 5.57 -11.49 3.40
N GLU A 29 4.66 -11.18 4.32
CA GLU A 29 3.27 -10.85 3.96
C GLU A 29 3.20 -9.58 3.11
N PHE A 30 4.00 -8.57 3.45
CA PHE A 30 4.08 -7.35 2.66
C PHE A 30 4.62 -7.60 1.26
N GLU A 31 5.67 -8.41 1.09
CA GLU A 31 6.22 -8.77 -0.22
C GLU A 31 5.23 -9.54 -1.09
N ASN A 32 4.46 -10.44 -0.48
CA ASN A 32 3.35 -11.14 -1.14
C ASN A 32 2.26 -10.15 -1.56
N PHE A 33 1.98 -9.15 -0.73
CA PHE A 33 1.02 -8.10 -1.05
C PHE A 33 1.50 -7.22 -2.22
N ILE A 34 2.77 -6.83 -2.25
CA ILE A 34 3.37 -6.12 -3.39
C ILE A 34 3.26 -6.98 -4.66
N PHE A 35 3.58 -8.27 -4.58
CA PHE A 35 3.43 -9.19 -5.70
C PHE A 35 1.99 -9.28 -6.20
N PHE A 36 1.01 -9.28 -5.27
CA PHE A 36 -0.40 -9.21 -5.61
C PHE A 36 -0.74 -7.92 -6.38
N LEU A 37 -0.28 -6.74 -5.91
CA LEU A 37 -0.52 -5.47 -6.60
C LEU A 37 0.11 -5.42 -8.00
N GLU A 38 1.31 -5.99 -8.17
CA GLU A 38 1.95 -6.15 -9.49
C GLU A 38 1.12 -7.05 -10.40
N ASN A 39 0.65 -8.21 -9.91
CA ASN A 39 -0.19 -9.13 -10.69
C ASN A 39 -1.57 -8.54 -11.03
N GLN A 40 -2.10 -7.66 -10.18
CA GLN A 40 -3.30 -6.87 -10.50
C GLN A 40 -3.02 -5.78 -11.54
N GLY A 41 -1.76 -5.58 -11.94
CA GLY A 41 -1.34 -4.58 -12.91
C GLY A 41 -1.40 -3.17 -12.36
N LEU A 42 -1.31 -2.97 -11.05
CA LEU A 42 -1.32 -1.65 -10.40
C LEU A 42 0.09 -1.07 -10.22
N LEU A 43 1.08 -1.96 -10.12
CA LEU A 43 2.49 -1.62 -9.96
C LEU A 43 3.33 -2.29 -11.05
N GLU A 44 4.43 -1.63 -11.39
CA GLU A 44 5.48 -2.18 -12.23
C GLU A 44 6.87 -1.84 -11.68
N ARG A 45 7.91 -2.51 -12.21
CA ARG A 45 9.33 -2.25 -11.92
C ARG A 45 9.74 -2.44 -10.46
N VAL A 46 9.08 -3.34 -9.72
CA VAL A 46 9.55 -3.76 -8.40
C VAL A 46 10.85 -4.55 -8.59
N LEU A 47 11.91 -4.14 -7.90
CA LEU A 47 13.19 -4.85 -7.97
C LEU A 47 13.18 -6.03 -6.99
N ARG A 48 13.47 -7.23 -7.50
CA ARG A 48 13.60 -8.45 -6.71
C ARG A 48 14.98 -9.05 -6.94
N LEU A 49 15.78 -9.13 -5.89
CA LEU A 49 17.13 -9.70 -5.92
C LEU A 49 17.29 -10.70 -4.77
N GLN A 50 17.31 -12.00 -5.09
CA GLN A 50 17.37 -13.09 -4.11
C GLN A 50 16.29 -12.91 -3.03
N ASP A 51 16.68 -12.54 -1.81
CA ASP A 51 15.82 -12.36 -0.65
C ASP A 51 15.43 -10.88 -0.40
N LEU A 52 15.74 -9.99 -1.34
CA LEU A 52 15.50 -8.55 -1.20
C LEU A 52 14.46 -8.06 -2.21
N VAL A 53 13.42 -7.41 -1.70
CA VAL A 53 12.44 -6.65 -2.50
C VAL A 53 12.69 -5.16 -2.27
N SER A 54 12.86 -4.41 -3.36
CA SER A 54 13.04 -2.95 -3.32
C SER A 54 11.96 -2.25 -4.13
N LEU A 55 11.29 -1.30 -3.48
CA LEU A 55 10.26 -0.44 -4.07
C LEU A 55 10.85 0.86 -4.64
N GLY A 56 12.15 1.11 -4.50
CA GLY A 56 12.80 2.32 -5.03
C GLY A 56 12.56 2.58 -6.52
N PRO A 57 12.65 1.57 -7.41
CA PRO A 57 12.36 1.74 -8.83
C PRO A 57 10.88 1.53 -9.20
N ALA A 58 10.04 1.13 -8.23
CA ALA A 58 8.65 0.78 -8.49
C ALA A 58 7.85 2.01 -8.95
N ARG A 59 6.90 1.79 -9.87
CA ARG A 59 6.02 2.83 -10.40
C ARG A 59 4.60 2.32 -10.50
N LEU A 60 3.66 3.26 -10.46
CA LEU A 60 2.28 2.98 -10.77
C LEU A 60 2.12 2.83 -12.28
N THR A 61 1.28 1.87 -12.68
CA THR A 61 0.76 1.79 -14.04
C THR A 61 -0.38 2.81 -14.21
N GLU A 62 -0.92 2.95 -15.43
CA GLU A 62 -2.15 3.72 -15.66
C GLU A 62 -3.31 3.22 -14.78
N LYS A 63 -3.43 1.90 -14.60
CA LYS A 63 -4.42 1.28 -13.72
C LYS A 63 -4.18 1.62 -12.25
N GLY A 64 -2.91 1.66 -11.82
CA GLY A 64 -2.52 2.10 -10.49
C GLY A 64 -2.94 3.54 -10.21
N HIS A 65 -2.73 4.43 -11.17
CA HIS A 65 -3.17 5.83 -11.06
C HIS A 65 -4.70 5.95 -11.03
N ALA A 66 -5.41 5.22 -11.89
CA ALA A 66 -6.88 5.19 -11.88
C ALA A 66 -7.41 4.72 -10.51
N PHE A 67 -6.81 3.68 -9.93
CA PHE A 67 -7.18 3.20 -8.60
C PHE A 67 -7.06 4.30 -7.53
N LEU A 68 -6.01 5.11 -7.57
CA LEU A 68 -5.85 6.22 -6.61
C LEU A 68 -6.91 7.30 -6.78
N ILE A 69 -7.31 7.61 -8.02
CA ILE A 69 -8.37 8.58 -8.31
C ILE A 69 -9.72 8.06 -7.82
N GLU A 70 -10.05 6.79 -8.12
CA GLU A 70 -11.30 6.14 -7.67
C GLU A 70 -11.43 6.10 -6.14
N ASN A 71 -10.31 6.15 -5.43
CA ASN A 71 -10.24 6.10 -3.97
C ASN A 71 -9.76 7.42 -3.35
N GLU A 72 -9.86 8.55 -4.06
CA GLU A 72 -9.35 9.85 -3.60
C GLU A 72 -9.95 10.31 -2.26
N SER A 73 -11.16 9.83 -1.93
CA SER A 73 -11.82 10.10 -0.65
C SER A 73 -11.02 9.62 0.56
N LEU A 74 -10.11 8.67 0.37
CA LEU A 74 -9.18 8.20 1.40
C LEU A 74 -8.09 9.24 1.73
N GLU A 75 -7.74 10.15 0.82
CA GLU A 75 -6.75 11.20 1.09
C GLU A 75 -7.23 12.20 2.15
N VAL A 76 -8.55 12.42 2.23
CA VAL A 76 -9.18 13.40 3.16
C VAL A 76 -8.79 13.12 4.62
N ASN A 77 -8.68 11.85 4.97
CA ASN A 77 -8.31 11.40 6.32
C ASN A 77 -7.01 10.62 6.31
N TYR A 78 -6.15 10.79 5.29
CA TYR A 78 -4.88 10.09 5.22
C TYR A 78 -3.95 10.57 6.35
N PRO A 79 -3.31 9.67 7.10
CA PRO A 79 -2.44 10.07 8.20
C PRO A 79 -1.27 10.93 7.73
N SER A 80 -1.08 12.07 8.38
CA SER A 80 0.10 12.93 8.18
C SER A 80 1.37 12.32 8.78
N GLU A 81 1.22 11.50 9.82
CA GLU A 81 2.30 10.81 10.51
C GLU A 81 2.26 9.32 10.18
N ARG A 82 3.41 8.78 9.78
CA ARG A 82 3.55 7.37 9.42
C ARG A 82 3.12 6.40 10.52
N GLU A 83 3.39 6.74 11.78
CA GLU A 83 3.08 5.90 12.93
C GLU A 83 1.56 5.64 13.07
N LYS A 84 0.74 6.57 12.56
CA LYS A 84 -0.73 6.48 12.55
C LYS A 84 -1.29 5.69 11.37
N LEU A 85 -0.44 5.22 10.43
CA LEU A 85 -0.89 4.41 9.29
C LEU A 85 -1.53 3.10 9.76
N LEU A 86 -0.95 2.45 10.77
CA LEU A 86 -1.46 1.19 11.30
C LEU A 86 -2.90 1.32 11.81
N GLU A 87 -3.17 2.33 12.63
CA GLU A 87 -4.50 2.60 13.17
C GLU A 87 -5.49 2.90 12.02
N TRP A 88 -5.06 3.72 11.06
CA TRP A 88 -5.90 4.10 9.93
C TRP A 88 -6.31 2.93 9.04
N VAL A 89 -5.40 1.99 8.77
CA VAL A 89 -5.73 0.79 7.99
C VAL A 89 -6.56 -0.22 8.79
N GLN A 90 -6.46 -0.23 10.13
CA GLN A 90 -7.21 -1.15 10.99
C GLN A 90 -8.69 -0.76 11.14
N ILE A 91 -9.05 0.52 11.02
CA ILE A 91 -10.46 0.97 11.03
C ILE A 91 -11.31 0.23 9.96
N GLU A 92 -10.73 -0.12 8.81
CA GLU A 92 -11.44 -0.98 7.83
C GLU A 92 -11.75 -2.36 8.43
N LYS A 93 -10.79 -3.01 9.10
CA LYS A 93 -11.00 -4.34 9.70
C LYS A 93 -12.09 -4.33 10.78
N GLU A 94 -12.15 -3.28 11.59
CA GLU A 94 -13.15 -3.15 12.65
C GLU A 94 -14.57 -2.96 12.10
N LEU A 95 -14.73 -2.12 11.06
CA LEU A 95 -16.01 -1.93 10.38
C LEU A 95 -16.55 -3.24 9.77
N TYR A 96 -15.68 -4.08 9.20
CA TYR A 96 -16.10 -5.37 8.63
C TYR A 96 -16.23 -6.50 9.67
N SER A 97 -15.64 -6.36 10.86
CA SER A 97 -15.76 -7.36 11.95
C SER A 97 -17.00 -7.15 12.82
N ASN A 98 -17.51 -5.92 12.89
CA ASN A 98 -18.70 -5.58 13.68
C ASN A 98 -20.03 -5.85 12.94
N ASP A 99 -19.98 -6.22 11.65
CA ASP A 99 -21.13 -6.63 10.85
C ASP A 99 -21.28 -8.18 10.78
N SER A 100 -20.68 -8.93 11.71
CA SER A 100 -20.75 -10.40 11.81
C SER A 100 -21.57 -10.91 12.99
#